data_AF-A0A950M6I5-F1
#
_entry.id   AF-A0A950M6I5-F1
#
_cell.length_a   1.000
_cell.length_b   1.000
_cell.length_c   1.000
_cell.angle_alpha   90.00
_cell.angle_beta   90.00
_cell.angle_gamma   90.00
#
_symmetry.space_group_name_H-M   'P 1'
#
loop_
_entity.id
_entity.type
_entity.pdbx_description
1 polymer ?
#
loop_
_entity_poly.entity_id
_entity_poly.type
_entity_poly.pdbx_seq_one_letter_code
_entity_poly.pdbx_strand_id
1 'polypeptide(L)'
;PVAMFASDNNGVIVKLPAVGLSPPSTLSGTLVFGVNTQSNNALGSASVFQMDGLGQFTTVFDGTPMYNSYIDSGSNGLYFPNLTNINTCSDGFYCPGSEVLLSAVMQGAQNKVSGQSNTQTIQFSIGYADSVSGSVSVDFGAPGGTGTFDWGLPFFFGRNVYVVQDTKSAAGQQGPFVAF
;
A
#
# COMPACT_ATOMS: atom_id res chain seq x y z
N PRO A 1 1.80 11.51 -16.39
CA PRO A 1 2.71 12.69 -16.45
C PRO A 1 4.19 12.35 -16.25
N VAL A 2 4.58 11.62 -15.19
CA VAL A 2 5.99 11.30 -14.89
C VAL A 2 6.70 10.56 -16.03
N ALA A 3 6.01 9.65 -16.73
CA ALA A 3 6.54 8.91 -17.88
C ALA A 3 7.12 9.82 -19.00
N MET A 4 6.66 11.07 -19.06
CA MET A 4 7.02 12.05 -20.09
C MET A 4 8.23 12.92 -19.70
N PHE A 5 8.79 12.74 -18.50
CA PHE A 5 9.99 13.49 -18.11
C PHE A 5 11.21 13.05 -18.95
N ALA A 6 12.16 13.96 -19.15
CA ALA A 6 13.38 13.68 -19.90
C ALA A 6 14.32 12.72 -19.14
N SER A 7 14.37 12.82 -17.81
CA SER A 7 15.05 11.91 -16.89
C SER A 7 14.10 11.52 -15.76
N ASP A 8 14.48 10.52 -14.96
CA ASP A 8 13.73 10.13 -13.74
C ASP A 8 12.25 9.81 -14.01
N ASN A 9 12.02 9.22 -15.20
CA ASN A 9 10.70 9.00 -15.79
C ASN A 9 10.22 7.54 -15.68
N ASN A 10 10.94 6.70 -14.93
CA ASN A 10 10.64 5.28 -14.81
C ASN A 10 9.68 4.97 -13.67
N GLY A 11 9.48 5.90 -12.73
CA GLY A 11 8.63 5.68 -11.57
C GLY A 11 8.69 6.82 -10.55
N VAL A 12 8.11 6.57 -9.39
CA VAL A 12 8.13 7.48 -8.24
C VAL A 12 8.36 6.73 -6.94
N ILE A 13 8.77 7.45 -5.90
CA ILE A 13 8.79 6.98 -4.53
C ILE A 13 7.90 7.90 -3.69
N VAL A 14 6.90 7.33 -3.03
CA VAL A 14 6.13 8.02 -2.00
C VAL A 14 6.78 7.72 -0.66
N LYS A 15 7.32 8.75 0.00
CA LYS A 15 8.00 8.65 1.29
C LYS A 15 7.18 9.38 2.35
N LEU A 16 6.44 8.64 3.17
CA LEU A 16 5.71 9.20 4.31
C LEU A 16 6.35 8.73 5.62
N PRO A 17 6.54 9.63 6.61
CA PRO A 17 6.98 9.21 7.95
C PRO A 17 6.00 8.22 8.57
N ALA A 18 6.48 7.45 9.55
CA ALA A 18 5.62 6.62 10.38
C ALA A 18 4.72 7.52 11.25
N VAL A 19 3.50 7.06 11.49
CA VAL A 19 2.55 7.70 12.41
C VAL A 19 2.52 6.84 13.67
N GLY A 20 2.81 7.45 14.81
CA GLY A 20 2.81 6.79 16.11
C GLY A 20 1.45 6.86 16.81
N LEU A 21 1.40 6.37 18.05
CA LEU A 21 0.19 6.35 18.89
C LEU A 21 -0.41 7.73 19.19
N SER A 22 0.38 8.80 19.01
CA SER A 22 -0.09 10.19 19.09
C SER A 22 -0.06 10.80 17.70
N PRO A 23 -1.10 10.59 16.88
CA PRO A 23 -1.11 11.02 15.49
C PRO A 23 -1.09 12.54 15.39
N PRO A 24 -0.24 13.11 14.51
CA PRO A 24 -0.20 14.55 14.32
C PRO A 24 -1.43 15.02 13.54
N SER A 25 -1.78 16.30 13.67
CA SER A 25 -2.81 16.94 12.82
C SER A 25 -2.35 17.11 11.37
N THR A 26 -1.04 17.11 11.14
CA THR A 26 -0.41 17.29 9.83
C THR A 26 0.78 16.36 9.70
N LEU A 27 0.91 15.70 8.55
CA LEU A 27 2.09 14.92 8.19
C LEU A 27 2.65 15.44 6.86
N SER A 28 3.97 15.64 6.80
CA SER A 28 4.67 16.00 5.57
C SER A 28 5.51 14.83 5.09
N GLY A 29 5.48 14.57 3.79
CA GLY A 29 6.27 13.55 3.13
C GLY A 29 6.95 14.06 1.89
N THR A 30 7.51 13.16 1.08
CA THR A 30 8.20 13.52 -0.16
C THR A 30 7.77 12.59 -1.29
N LEU A 31 7.52 13.18 -2.45
CA LEU A 31 7.44 12.46 -3.71
C LEU A 31 8.79 12.59 -4.42
N VAL A 32 9.47 11.46 -4.64
CA VAL A 32 10.73 11.42 -5.38
C VAL A 32 10.45 10.91 -6.79
N PHE A 33 10.92 11.61 -7.81
CA PHE A 33 10.84 11.15 -9.19
C PHE A 33 12.02 10.24 -9.52
N GLY A 34 11.76 9.19 -10.28
CA GLY A 34 12.74 8.17 -10.63
C GLY A 34 12.90 7.10 -9.54
N VAL A 35 13.20 5.88 -9.97
CA VAL A 35 13.55 4.75 -9.09
C VAL A 35 14.86 4.15 -9.59
N ASN A 36 15.86 4.10 -8.72
CA ASN A 36 17.20 3.59 -9.05
C ASN A 36 17.85 4.32 -10.25
N THR A 37 17.60 5.63 -10.37
CA THR A 37 18.19 6.52 -11.38
C THR A 37 19.22 7.48 -10.76
N GLN A 38 19.17 7.67 -9.45
CA GLN A 38 19.99 8.58 -8.65
C GLN A 38 20.37 7.94 -7.31
N SER A 39 21.34 8.52 -6.61
CA SER A 39 21.83 7.98 -5.32
C SER A 39 20.77 8.02 -4.20
N ASN A 40 19.80 8.93 -4.25
CA ASN A 40 18.77 9.12 -3.22
C ASN A 40 17.46 8.36 -3.50
N ASN A 41 17.39 7.60 -4.60
CA ASN A 41 16.21 6.86 -5.03
C ASN A 41 16.49 5.38 -5.35
N ALA A 42 17.63 4.85 -4.88
CA ALA A 42 17.98 3.44 -5.00
C ALA A 42 16.95 2.54 -4.30
N LEU A 43 16.66 1.38 -4.92
CA LEU A 43 15.67 0.42 -4.42
C LEU A 43 16.13 -0.26 -3.11
N GLY A 44 17.44 -0.45 -2.94
CA GLY A 44 18.03 -1.03 -1.73
C GLY A 44 17.57 -2.48 -1.49
N SER A 45 17.10 -2.75 -0.28
CA SER A 45 16.59 -4.06 0.15
C SER A 45 15.06 -4.18 0.09
N ALA A 46 14.39 -3.26 -0.60
CA ALA A 46 12.93 -3.31 -0.76
C ALA A 46 12.51 -4.58 -1.48
N SER A 47 11.40 -5.18 -1.04
CA SER A 47 10.82 -6.35 -1.67
C SER A 47 10.02 -5.92 -2.90
N VAL A 48 10.26 -6.57 -4.05
CA VAL A 48 9.58 -6.24 -5.30
C VAL A 48 8.35 -7.14 -5.50
N PHE A 49 7.20 -6.50 -5.71
CA PHE A 49 5.94 -7.13 -6.05
C PHE A 49 5.53 -6.71 -7.46
N GLN A 50 5.69 -7.66 -8.39
CA GLN A 50 5.21 -7.47 -9.76
C GLN A 50 3.70 -7.26 -9.76
N MET A 51 3.21 -6.42 -10.66
CA MET A 51 1.79 -6.21 -10.89
C MET A 51 1.42 -6.75 -12.27
N ASP A 52 0.15 -7.06 -12.47
CA ASP A 52 -0.36 -7.41 -13.79
C ASP A 52 -0.52 -6.16 -14.67
N GLY A 53 -1.01 -6.35 -15.90
CA GLY A 53 -1.23 -5.26 -16.86
C GLY A 53 -2.30 -4.24 -16.43
N LEU A 54 -3.06 -4.51 -15.36
CA LEU A 54 -4.03 -3.60 -14.77
C LEU A 54 -3.48 -2.90 -13.52
N GLY A 55 -2.21 -3.16 -13.15
CA GLY A 55 -1.63 -2.64 -11.91
C GLY A 55 -2.12 -3.36 -10.67
N GLN A 56 -2.59 -4.60 -10.81
CA GLN A 56 -3.17 -5.39 -9.71
C GLN A 56 -2.24 -6.52 -9.28
N PHE A 57 -2.45 -6.99 -8.06
CA PHE A 57 -1.78 -8.14 -7.46
C PHE A 57 -2.74 -8.90 -6.55
N THR A 58 -2.30 -10.03 -6.00
CA THR A 58 -3.13 -10.81 -5.08
C THR A 58 -2.85 -10.41 -3.63
N THR A 59 -3.91 -10.11 -2.87
CA THR A 59 -3.83 -10.09 -1.40
C THR A 59 -4.57 -11.30 -0.87
N VAL A 60 -3.96 -12.09 0.01
CA VAL A 60 -4.66 -13.15 0.74
C VAL A 60 -5.00 -12.62 2.12
N PHE A 61 -6.30 -12.48 2.40
CA PHE A 61 -6.79 -12.03 3.70
C PHE A 61 -7.80 -13.04 4.23
N ASP A 62 -7.59 -13.47 5.47
CA ASP A 62 -8.35 -14.55 6.12
C ASP A 62 -8.47 -15.82 5.25
N GLY A 63 -7.34 -16.23 4.66
CA GLY A 63 -7.26 -17.40 3.76
C GLY A 63 -7.94 -17.21 2.39
N THR A 64 -8.59 -16.08 2.14
CA THR A 64 -9.31 -15.80 0.90
C THR A 64 -8.45 -14.96 -0.05
N PRO A 65 -8.16 -15.42 -1.28
CA PRO A 65 -7.42 -14.64 -2.26
C PRO A 65 -8.28 -13.54 -2.89
N MET A 66 -7.73 -12.33 -2.94
CA MET A 66 -8.28 -11.13 -3.54
C MET A 66 -7.44 -10.77 -4.75
N TYR A 67 -7.78 -11.34 -5.89
CA TYR A 67 -6.97 -11.29 -7.11
C TYR A 67 -6.85 -9.89 -7.72
N ASN A 68 -7.78 -9.00 -7.39
CA ASN A 68 -7.87 -7.65 -7.94
C ASN A 68 -7.43 -6.60 -6.91
N SER A 69 -6.40 -6.90 -6.11
CA SER A 69 -5.89 -6.00 -5.08
C SER A 69 -4.90 -4.99 -5.66
N TYR A 70 -4.78 -3.84 -5.01
CA TYR A 70 -3.91 -2.75 -5.47
C TYR A 70 -3.48 -1.87 -4.29
N ILE A 71 -2.55 -0.95 -4.55
CA ILE A 71 -2.12 0.09 -3.63
C ILE A 71 -2.61 1.43 -4.17
N ASP A 72 -3.34 2.20 -3.35
CA ASP A 72 -3.91 3.50 -3.74
C ASP A 72 -3.66 4.57 -2.67
N SER A 73 -2.72 5.49 -2.92
CA SER A 73 -2.48 6.62 -2.01
C SER A 73 -3.66 7.60 -1.91
N GLY A 74 -4.64 7.52 -2.83
CA GLY A 74 -5.84 8.35 -2.83
C GLY A 74 -6.94 7.87 -1.90
N SER A 75 -6.93 6.59 -1.51
CA SER A 75 -7.84 6.02 -0.54
C SER A 75 -7.47 6.43 0.89
N ASN A 76 -8.38 7.04 1.62
CA ASN A 76 -8.15 7.53 2.98
C ASN A 76 -8.12 6.43 4.07
N GLY A 77 -8.34 5.17 3.70
CA GLY A 77 -8.35 4.01 4.60
C GLY A 77 -8.03 2.73 3.82
N LEU A 78 -7.96 1.59 4.53
CA LEU A 78 -7.86 0.27 3.92
C LEU A 78 -9.26 -0.25 3.56
N TYR A 79 -9.47 -0.69 2.32
CA TYR A 79 -10.78 -1.23 1.92
C TYR A 79 -10.68 -2.73 1.63
N PHE A 80 -11.38 -3.53 2.41
CA PHE A 80 -11.30 -4.99 2.33
C PHE A 80 -12.64 -5.63 2.74
N PRO A 81 -12.84 -6.95 2.53
CA PRO A 81 -14.12 -7.57 2.80
C PRO A 81 -14.58 -7.47 4.25
N ASN A 82 -15.90 -7.55 4.42
CA ASN A 82 -16.56 -7.48 5.71
C ASN A 82 -16.02 -8.49 6.72
N LEU A 83 -15.68 -7.96 7.88
CA LEU A 83 -15.37 -8.74 9.07
C LEU A 83 -16.66 -9.05 9.81
N THR A 84 -16.95 -10.33 10.01
CA THR A 84 -18.19 -10.82 10.62
C THR A 84 -18.43 -10.31 12.05
N ASN A 85 -17.37 -9.90 12.76
CA ASN A 85 -17.42 -9.46 14.16
C ASN A 85 -17.11 -7.97 14.34
N ILE A 86 -17.02 -7.18 13.27
CA ILE A 86 -16.76 -5.74 13.35
C ILE A 86 -17.88 -5.00 12.64
N ASN A 87 -18.55 -4.12 13.39
CA ASN A 87 -19.62 -3.30 12.85
C ASN A 87 -19.06 -2.19 11.95
N THR A 88 -19.88 -1.75 11.00
CA THR A 88 -19.66 -0.54 10.22
C THR A 88 -20.47 0.61 10.83
N CYS A 89 -19.84 1.77 11.00
CA CYS A 89 -20.46 2.96 11.53
C CYS A 89 -21.18 3.76 10.45
N SER A 90 -21.93 4.78 10.86
CA SER A 90 -22.75 5.59 9.94
C SER A 90 -21.95 6.35 8.88
N ASP A 91 -20.65 6.53 9.11
CA ASP A 91 -19.68 7.13 8.20
C ASP A 91 -19.12 6.14 7.16
N GLY A 92 -19.48 4.86 7.26
CA GLY A 92 -19.05 3.80 6.35
C GLY A 92 -17.75 3.09 6.74
N PHE A 93 -17.08 3.50 7.82
CA PHE A 93 -15.86 2.85 8.31
C PHE A 93 -16.17 1.75 9.32
N TYR A 94 -15.25 0.80 9.47
CA TYR A 94 -15.26 -0.13 10.58
C TYR A 94 -15.10 0.61 11.90
N CYS A 95 -15.87 0.19 12.90
CA CYS A 95 -15.83 0.76 14.24
C CYS A 95 -15.86 -0.33 15.31
N PRO A 96 -14.75 -1.07 15.47
CA PRO A 96 -14.65 -2.04 16.56
C PRO A 96 -14.65 -1.32 17.92
N GLY A 97 -15.16 -1.97 18.96
CA GLY A 97 -15.17 -1.40 20.32
C GLY A 97 -13.77 -1.25 20.96
N SER A 98 -12.75 -1.84 20.33
CA SER A 98 -11.32 -1.71 20.65
C SER A 98 -10.51 -1.90 19.37
N GLU A 99 -9.25 -1.47 19.36
CA GLU A 99 -8.35 -1.75 18.24
C GLU A 99 -8.29 -3.26 17.92
N VAL A 100 -8.38 -3.59 16.64
CA VAL A 100 -8.26 -4.96 16.14
C VAL A 100 -7.00 -5.08 15.29
N LEU A 101 -6.10 -5.97 15.69
CA LEU A 101 -4.90 -6.31 14.92
C LEU A 101 -5.23 -7.35 13.86
N LEU A 102 -4.85 -7.07 12.62
CA LEU A 102 -5.10 -7.90 11.46
C LEU A 102 -3.83 -8.09 10.65
N SER A 103 -3.85 -9.05 9.74
CA SER A 103 -2.78 -9.23 8.77
C SER A 103 -3.30 -9.77 7.46
N ALA A 104 -2.64 -9.42 6.37
CA ALA A 104 -2.87 -9.99 5.06
C ALA A 104 -1.52 -10.32 4.39
N VAL A 105 -1.52 -11.28 3.47
CA VAL A 105 -0.33 -11.61 2.67
C VAL A 105 -0.47 -10.94 1.32
N MET A 106 0.41 -9.98 1.04
CA MET A 106 0.58 -9.44 -0.31
C MET A 106 1.37 -10.44 -1.14
N GLN A 107 0.90 -10.73 -2.35
CA GLN A 107 1.54 -11.61 -3.32
C GLN A 107 1.56 -10.92 -4.69
N GLY A 108 2.75 -10.65 -5.22
CA GLY A 108 2.88 -10.05 -6.54
C GLY A 108 2.30 -10.96 -7.64
N ALA A 109 1.90 -10.33 -8.75
CA ALA A 109 1.46 -11.01 -9.96
C ALA A 109 2.53 -12.00 -10.48
N GLN A 110 2.10 -12.97 -11.29
CA GLN A 110 2.94 -14.10 -11.69
C GLN A 110 4.27 -13.69 -12.36
N ASN A 111 5.27 -14.58 -12.27
CA ASN A 111 6.71 -14.41 -12.56
C ASN A 111 7.52 -13.87 -11.36
N LYS A 112 7.82 -14.78 -10.41
CA LYS A 112 8.82 -14.49 -9.37
C LYS A 112 10.13 -14.06 -10.03
N VAL A 113 10.64 -12.90 -9.62
CA VAL A 113 12.05 -12.56 -9.81
C VAL A 113 12.87 -13.60 -9.05
N SER A 114 13.81 -14.25 -9.73
CA SER A 114 14.66 -15.29 -9.10
C SER A 114 15.36 -14.72 -7.86
N GLY A 115 15.19 -15.37 -6.71
CA GLY A 115 15.83 -15.00 -5.45
C GLY A 115 15.09 -13.99 -4.56
N GLN A 116 13.90 -13.50 -4.94
CA GLN A 116 13.07 -12.66 -4.05
C GLN A 116 11.76 -13.34 -3.64
N SER A 117 11.33 -13.08 -2.40
CA SER A 117 10.01 -13.49 -1.93
C SER A 117 8.96 -12.61 -2.61
N ASN A 118 8.19 -13.18 -3.55
CA ASN A 118 7.03 -12.52 -4.15
C ASN A 118 5.81 -12.46 -3.21
N THR A 119 6.04 -12.66 -1.90
CA THR A 119 5.01 -12.68 -0.86
C THR A 119 5.52 -12.03 0.40
N GLN A 120 4.69 -11.22 1.05
CA GLN A 120 4.99 -10.61 2.35
C GLN A 120 3.73 -10.44 3.19
N THR A 121 3.83 -10.82 4.46
CA THR A 121 2.77 -10.56 5.44
C THR A 121 2.84 -9.12 5.90
N ILE A 122 1.73 -8.41 5.76
CA ILE A 122 1.55 -7.03 6.20
C ILE A 122 0.61 -7.04 7.39
N GLN A 123 1.09 -6.52 8.51
CA GLN A 123 0.28 -6.29 9.71
C GLN A 123 -0.31 -4.88 9.65
N PHE A 124 -1.55 -4.75 10.07
CA PHE A 124 -2.26 -3.48 10.18
C PHE A 124 -3.27 -3.55 11.33
N SER A 125 -3.76 -2.40 11.77
CA SER A 125 -4.81 -2.33 12.79
C SER A 125 -6.02 -1.60 12.24
N ILE A 126 -7.17 -1.88 12.86
CA ILE A 126 -8.43 -1.19 12.62
C ILE A 126 -8.92 -0.65 13.96
N GLY A 127 -9.11 0.66 14.03
CA GLY A 127 -9.50 1.36 15.25
C GLY A 127 -10.84 2.07 15.10
N TYR A 128 -11.27 2.74 16.18
CA TYR A 128 -12.51 3.53 16.19
C TYR A 128 -12.24 4.98 15.78
N ALA A 129 -12.88 5.41 14.69
CA ALA A 129 -12.62 6.69 14.05
C ALA A 129 -12.93 7.94 14.90
N ASP A 130 -13.81 7.85 15.90
CA ASP A 130 -14.15 9.03 16.74
C ASP A 130 -13.02 9.46 17.70
N SER A 131 -11.93 8.69 17.82
CA SER A 131 -10.77 9.08 18.62
C SER A 131 -9.78 10.01 17.89
N VAL A 132 -9.95 10.23 16.58
CA VAL A 132 -8.91 10.79 15.68
C VAL A 132 -9.40 11.91 14.75
N SER A 133 -10.58 12.50 14.99
CA SER A 133 -11.08 13.61 14.15
C SER A 133 -10.06 14.75 14.05
N GLY A 134 -9.59 15.06 12.84
CA GLY A 134 -8.59 16.11 12.62
C GLY A 134 -7.12 15.68 12.79
N SER A 135 -6.84 14.38 12.86
CA SER A 135 -5.49 13.82 12.92
C SER A 135 -5.22 12.82 11.79
N VAL A 136 -3.95 12.58 11.52
CA VAL A 136 -3.50 11.60 10.53
C VAL A 136 -3.65 10.19 11.11
N SER A 137 -4.54 9.37 10.57
CA SER A 137 -4.80 8.03 11.09
C SER A 137 -4.24 6.90 10.22
N VAL A 138 -3.82 5.81 10.88
CA VAL A 138 -3.30 4.58 10.26
C VAL A 138 -4.29 3.42 10.32
N ASP A 139 -5.38 3.59 11.04
CA ASP A 139 -6.28 2.53 11.50
C ASP A 139 -7.68 2.64 10.90
N PHE A 140 -7.86 3.49 9.89
CA PHE A 140 -9.08 3.55 9.10
C PHE A 140 -9.15 2.36 8.16
N GLY A 141 -10.25 1.61 8.25
CA GLY A 141 -10.64 0.70 7.19
C GLY A 141 -12.15 0.59 7.05
N ALA A 142 -12.57 0.13 5.89
CA ALA A 142 -13.97 0.08 5.51
C ALA A 142 -14.26 -1.13 4.61
N PRO A 143 -15.54 -1.50 4.44
CA PRO A 143 -15.96 -2.50 3.47
C PRO A 143 -15.55 -2.12 2.04
N GLY A 144 -14.72 -2.94 1.40
CA GLY A 144 -14.20 -2.73 0.03
C GLY A 144 -14.88 -3.55 -1.08
N GLY A 145 -15.93 -4.31 -0.75
CA GLY A 145 -16.53 -5.28 -1.67
C GLY A 145 -15.80 -6.63 -1.69
N THR A 146 -16.07 -7.46 -2.70
CA THR A 146 -15.53 -8.84 -2.80
C THR A 146 -14.41 -8.92 -3.83
N GLY A 147 -13.33 -9.64 -3.50
CA GLY A 147 -12.26 -9.99 -4.46
C GLY A 147 -11.14 -8.96 -4.59
N THR A 148 -11.18 -7.87 -3.81
CA THR A 148 -10.18 -6.81 -3.78
C THR A 148 -9.78 -6.48 -2.35
N PHE A 149 -8.50 -6.20 -2.15
CA PHE A 149 -7.98 -5.45 -1.02
C PHE A 149 -7.37 -4.16 -1.58
N ASP A 150 -7.86 -3.01 -1.12
CA ASP A 150 -7.29 -1.70 -1.41
C ASP A 150 -6.36 -1.30 -0.26
N TRP A 151 -5.06 -1.30 -0.55
CA TRP A 151 -4.03 -0.79 0.34
C TRP A 151 -3.96 0.74 0.20
N GLY A 152 -4.85 1.42 0.91
CA GLY A 152 -4.95 2.88 0.92
C GLY A 152 -3.77 3.62 1.55
N LEU A 153 -3.94 4.93 1.77
CA LEU A 153 -2.96 5.81 2.42
C LEU A 153 -2.34 5.24 3.72
N PRO A 154 -3.07 4.52 4.61
CA PRO A 154 -2.47 3.86 5.77
C PRO A 154 -1.27 2.95 5.46
N PHE A 155 -1.27 2.30 4.30
CA PHE A 155 -0.17 1.46 3.83
C PHE A 155 1.12 2.27 3.61
N PHE A 156 1.04 3.57 3.32
CA PHE A 156 2.21 4.38 2.99
C PHE A 156 2.95 4.90 4.23
N PHE A 157 2.29 5.04 5.37
CA PHE A 157 2.92 5.58 6.57
C PHE A 157 4.06 4.68 7.06
N GLY A 158 5.24 5.28 7.21
CA GLY A 158 6.46 4.58 7.63
C GLY A 158 7.12 3.75 6.53
N ARG A 159 6.63 3.81 5.29
CA ARG A 159 7.17 3.07 4.15
C ARG A 159 7.70 4.02 3.08
N ASN A 160 8.77 3.60 2.41
CA ASN A 160 9.15 4.13 1.12
C ASN A 160 8.47 3.25 0.07
N VAL A 161 7.37 3.72 -0.51
CA VAL A 161 6.63 2.94 -1.51
C VAL A 161 7.10 3.36 -2.90
N TYR A 162 7.80 2.45 -3.58
CA TYR A 162 8.29 2.61 -4.93
C TYR A 162 7.22 2.14 -5.91
N VAL A 163 6.91 2.95 -6.92
CA VAL A 163 5.97 2.61 -7.99
C VAL A 163 6.69 2.76 -9.32
N VAL A 164 6.93 1.65 -10.01
CA VAL A 164 7.55 1.64 -11.34
C VAL A 164 6.48 1.36 -12.39
N GLN A 165 6.49 2.19 -13.42
CA GLN A 165 5.45 2.17 -14.46
C GLN A 165 5.63 1.00 -15.41
N ASP A 166 4.55 0.64 -16.09
CA ASP A 166 4.58 -0.33 -17.19
C ASP A 166 5.61 0.10 -18.25
N THR A 167 6.24 -0.88 -18.90
CA THR A 167 7.31 -0.74 -19.92
C THR A 167 8.61 -0.11 -19.43
N LYS A 168 8.69 0.29 -18.16
CA LYS A 168 9.91 0.85 -17.54
C LYS A 168 10.65 -0.22 -16.74
N SER A 169 11.88 0.09 -16.34
CA SER A 169 12.67 -0.79 -15.48
C SER A 169 13.40 -0.01 -14.41
N ALA A 170 13.69 -0.69 -13.29
CA ALA A 170 14.52 -0.18 -12.21
C ALA A 170 15.22 -1.35 -11.51
N ALA A 171 16.50 -1.17 -11.15
CA ALA A 171 17.29 -2.20 -10.47
C ALA A 171 17.25 -3.61 -11.14
N GLY A 172 17.20 -3.65 -12.48
CA GLY A 172 17.13 -4.90 -13.25
C GLY A 172 15.75 -5.57 -13.28
N GLN A 173 14.72 -4.95 -12.69
CA GLN A 173 13.34 -5.43 -12.70
C GLN A 173 12.51 -4.66 -13.72
N GLN A 174 11.70 -5.38 -14.50
CA GLN A 174 10.72 -4.79 -15.40
C GLN A 174 9.46 -4.41 -14.61
N GLY A 175 8.87 -3.25 -14.91
CA GLY A 175 7.55 -2.86 -14.42
C GLY A 175 6.40 -3.47 -15.25
N PRO A 176 5.15 -3.31 -14.79
CA PRO A 176 4.77 -2.54 -13.61
C PRO A 176 5.03 -3.31 -12.32
N PHE A 177 5.59 -2.62 -11.32
CA PHE A 177 5.77 -3.21 -9.99
C PHE A 177 5.68 -2.16 -8.89
N VAL A 178 5.39 -2.64 -7.69
CA VAL A 178 5.53 -1.89 -6.45
C VAL A 178 6.63 -2.51 -5.60
N ALA A 179 7.33 -1.71 -4.80
CA ALA A 179 8.28 -2.20 -3.84
C ALA A 179 8.24 -1.37 -2.56
N PHE A 180 8.66 -1.96 -1.44
CA PHE A 180 8.77 -1.29 -0.14
C PHE A 180 9.65 -2.10 0.83
#